data_AF-A0A016WZN6-F1
#
_entry.id   AF-A0A016WZN6-F1
#
_cell.length_a   1.000
_cell.length_b   1.000
_cell.length_c   1.000
_cell.angle_alpha   90.00
_cell.angle_beta   90.00
_cell.angle_gamma   90.00
#
_symmetry.space_group_name_H-M   'P 1'
#
loop_
_entity.id
_entity.type
_entity.pdbx_description
1 polymer ?
#
loop_
_entity_poly.entity_id
_entity_poly.type
_entity_poly.pdbx_seq_one_letter_code
_entity_poly.pdbx_strand_id
1 'polypeptide(L)'
;MLARRYCALSVRHLSGKQLVYAEYGDPVKVLKLQTIDLPDTPLSGQVHVKWIAAPINPADLNTLQGVYPIKPPLPAVAGNEGYGRVEKVGDGVKGLKVGDHVLPSKAGLGIWRTDGHHKEAELFPIDNTLPLEASATLQASV
;
A
#
# COMPACT_ATOMS: atom_id res chain seq x y z
N MET A 1 -9.48 8.43 -46.93
CA MET A 1 -8.98 7.29 -46.13
C MET A 1 -8.15 7.87 -44.98
N LEU A 2 -8.75 8.14 -43.81
CA LEU A 2 -8.04 8.74 -42.67
C LEU A 2 -7.28 7.64 -41.90
N ALA A 3 -5.95 7.72 -41.91
CA ALA A 3 -5.10 6.87 -41.09
C ALA A 3 -5.22 7.30 -39.61
N ARG A 4 -5.87 6.48 -38.79
CA ARG A 4 -5.81 6.59 -37.33
C ARG A 4 -4.36 6.36 -36.90
N ARG A 5 -3.68 7.43 -36.47
CA ARG A 5 -2.42 7.33 -35.75
C ARG A 5 -2.72 6.73 -34.37
N TYR A 6 -2.41 5.45 -34.19
CA TYR A 6 -2.32 4.86 -32.87
C TYR A 6 -1.09 5.45 -32.17
N CYS A 7 -1.31 6.43 -31.30
CA CYS A 7 -0.30 6.86 -30.36
C CYS A 7 -0.17 5.73 -29.33
N ALA A 8 0.93 4.97 -29.40
CA ALA A 8 1.24 4.02 -28.35
C ALA A 8 1.48 4.82 -27.06
N LEU A 9 0.53 4.75 -26.14
CA LEU A 9 0.66 5.37 -24.82
C LEU A 9 1.78 4.63 -24.07
N SER A 10 2.95 5.26 -23.97
CA SER A 10 3.99 4.80 -23.06
C SER A 10 3.51 5.05 -21.64
N VAL A 11 3.23 3.97 -20.91
CA VAL A 11 2.90 4.02 -19.49
C VAL A 11 4.22 4.09 -18.72
N ARG A 12 4.45 5.19 -18.01
CA ARG A 12 5.59 5.30 -17.08
C ARG A 12 5.42 4.25 -15.98
N HIS A 13 6.52 3.72 -15.49
CA HIS A 13 6.50 2.80 -14.36
C HIS A 13 7.40 3.33 -13.24
N LEU A 14 7.04 2.97 -12.02
CA LEU A 14 7.73 3.25 -10.78
C LEU A 14 8.38 1.97 -10.28
N SER A 15 9.67 2.05 -9.94
CA SER A 15 10.35 0.96 -9.25
C SER A 15 10.10 1.10 -7.74
N GLY A 16 9.31 0.18 -7.19
CA GLY A 16 9.01 0.12 -5.76
C GLY A 16 9.75 -1.02 -5.06
N LYS A 17 9.76 -1.01 -3.73
CA LYS A 17 10.25 -2.11 -2.89
C LYS A 17 9.17 -2.57 -1.92
N GLN A 18 9.13 -3.85 -1.59
CA GLN A 18 8.19 -4.42 -0.64
C GLN A 18 8.78 -5.62 0.10
N LEU A 19 8.35 -5.84 1.34
CA LEU A 19 8.68 -7.01 2.14
C LEU A 19 7.56 -8.05 2.00
N VAL A 20 7.89 -9.19 1.39
CA VAL A 20 6.94 -10.23 0.96
C VAL A 20 7.26 -11.53 1.66
N TYR A 21 6.21 -12.30 1.97
CA TYR A 21 6.32 -13.67 2.47
C TYR A 21 5.40 -14.59 1.66
N ALA A 22 5.93 -15.74 1.24
CA ALA A 22 5.21 -16.73 0.43
C ALA A 22 4.72 -17.94 1.25
N GLU A 23 5.16 -18.02 2.50
CA GLU A 23 4.81 -19.04 3.48
C GLU A 23 4.83 -18.44 4.88
N TYR A 24 4.11 -19.05 5.82
CA TYR A 24 4.13 -18.66 7.22
C TYR A 24 5.33 -19.29 7.93
N GLY A 25 5.92 -18.59 8.90
CA GLY A 25 7.03 -19.12 9.69
C GLY A 25 7.79 -18.06 10.47
N ASP A 26 9.02 -18.39 10.82
CA ASP A 26 9.96 -17.45 11.46
C ASP A 26 10.13 -16.20 10.58
N PRO A 27 9.75 -15.00 11.08
CA PRO A 27 9.82 -13.74 10.31
C PRO A 27 11.16 -13.51 9.62
N VAL A 28 12.27 -13.88 10.26
CA VAL A 28 13.62 -13.68 9.71
C VAL A 28 13.87 -14.59 8.50
N LYS A 29 13.24 -15.76 8.45
CA LYS A 29 13.42 -16.75 7.38
C LYS A 29 12.49 -16.50 6.21
N VAL A 30 11.23 -16.15 6.48
CA VAL A 30 10.17 -16.08 5.46
C VAL A 30 10.09 -14.73 4.75
N LEU A 31 10.49 -13.63 5.42
CA LEU A 31 10.40 -12.29 4.85
C LEU A 31 11.51 -12.05 3.82
N LYS A 32 11.15 -11.59 2.62
CA LYS A 32 12.07 -11.26 1.53
C LYS A 32 11.81 -9.86 0.99
N LEU A 33 12.87 -9.12 0.72
CA LEU A 33 12.80 -7.87 -0.01
C LEU A 33 12.61 -8.16 -1.50
N GLN A 34 11.55 -7.62 -2.09
CA GLN A 34 11.27 -7.69 -3.52
C GLN A 34 11.22 -6.28 -4.10
N THR A 35 11.84 -6.11 -5.27
CA THR A 35 11.64 -4.92 -6.11
C THR A 35 10.46 -5.20 -7.04
N ILE A 36 9.54 -4.24 -7.16
CA ILE A 36 8.39 -4.33 -8.05
C ILE A 36 8.45 -3.23 -9.11
N ASP A 37 7.81 -3.51 -10.24
CA ASP A 37 7.53 -2.53 -11.27
C ASP A 37 6.03 -2.22 -11.21
N LEU A 38 5.69 -0.99 -10.87
CA LEU A 38 4.32 -0.54 -10.67
C LEU A 38 3.98 0.50 -11.76
N PRO A 39 2.88 0.36 -12.50
CA PRO A 39 2.44 1.43 -13.40
C PRO A 39 2.32 2.75 -12.64
N ASP A 40 2.82 3.83 -13.22
CA ASP A 40 2.81 5.16 -12.59
C ASP A 40 1.40 5.78 -12.55
N THR A 41 0.41 5.16 -13.20
CA THR A 41 -0.98 5.63 -13.20
C THR A 41 -1.88 4.58 -12.53
N PRO A 42 -2.59 4.93 -11.43
CA PRO A 42 -3.55 4.03 -10.81
C PRO A 42 -4.77 3.79 -11.72
N LEU A 43 -5.40 2.63 -11.59
CA LEU A 43 -6.63 2.31 -12.32
C LEU A 43 -7.82 3.11 -11.77
N SER A 44 -8.96 3.03 -12.47
CA SER A 44 -10.21 3.63 -11.97
C SER A 44 -10.57 3.10 -10.58
N GLY A 45 -10.97 4.01 -9.68
CA GLY A 45 -11.29 3.70 -8.28
C GLY A 45 -10.07 3.42 -7.40
N GLN A 46 -8.85 3.56 -7.93
CA GLN A 46 -7.61 3.39 -7.18
C GLN A 46 -6.86 4.70 -7.00
N VAL A 47 -6.01 4.72 -5.98
CA VAL A 47 -5.01 5.76 -5.75
C VAL A 47 -3.63 5.13 -5.67
N HIS A 48 -2.60 5.89 -6.05
CA HIS A 48 -1.22 5.55 -5.77
C HIS A 48 -0.82 6.19 -4.45
N VAL A 49 -0.43 5.34 -3.50
CA VAL A 49 0.10 5.74 -2.20
C VAL A 49 1.60 5.51 -2.18
N LYS A 50 2.34 6.54 -1.78
CA LYS A 50 3.73 6.41 -1.33
C LYS A 50 3.73 6.29 0.18
N TRP A 51 4.12 5.12 0.68
CA TRP A 51 4.21 4.87 2.12
C TRP A 51 5.48 5.48 2.68
N ILE A 52 5.34 6.11 3.84
CA ILE A 52 6.39 6.95 4.45
C ILE A 52 6.97 6.27 5.68
N ALA A 53 6.10 5.75 6.56
CA ALA A 53 6.51 5.10 7.79
C ALA A 53 5.55 4.00 8.17
N ALA A 54 6.09 2.92 8.73
CA ALA A 54 5.35 1.76 9.20
C ALA A 54 6.03 1.20 10.45
N PRO A 55 5.34 1.10 11.60
CA PRO A 55 5.87 0.40 12.76
C PRO A 55 5.99 -1.11 12.48
N ILE A 56 6.75 -1.78 13.35
CA ILE A 56 6.75 -3.24 13.46
C ILE A 56 6.10 -3.57 14.81
N ASN A 57 4.89 -4.11 14.76
CA ASN A 57 4.14 -4.49 15.94
C ASN A 57 4.19 -6.01 16.17
N PRO A 58 3.94 -6.49 17.41
CA PRO A 58 3.80 -7.92 17.68
C PRO A 58 2.76 -8.62 16.78
N ALA A 59 1.68 -7.94 16.41
CA ALA A 59 0.67 -8.47 15.51
C ALA A 59 1.22 -8.80 14.11
N ASP A 60 2.13 -7.98 13.57
CA ASP A 60 2.76 -8.23 12.27
C ASP A 60 3.60 -9.52 12.31
N LEU A 61 4.36 -9.70 13.39
CA LEU A 61 5.17 -10.90 13.61
C LEU A 61 4.28 -12.14 13.75
N ASN A 62 3.17 -12.02 14.49
CA ASN A 62 2.19 -13.09 14.62
C ASN A 62 1.52 -13.43 13.28
N THR A 63 1.28 -12.44 12.41
CA THR A 63 0.76 -12.67 11.05
C THR A 63 1.76 -13.46 10.22
N LEU A 64 3.05 -13.09 10.25
CA LEU A 64 4.12 -13.81 9.54
C LEU A 64 4.27 -15.25 10.05
N GLN A 65 4.11 -15.47 11.36
CA GLN A 65 4.13 -16.80 11.98
C GLN A 65 2.87 -17.63 11.69
N GLY A 66 1.82 -17.03 11.13
CA GLY A 66 0.55 -17.72 10.83
C GLY A 66 -0.34 -17.97 12.05
N VAL A 67 -0.04 -17.32 13.18
CA VAL A 67 -0.78 -17.47 14.45
C VAL A 67 -1.76 -16.31 14.71
N TYR A 68 -1.67 -15.22 13.95
CA TYR A 68 -2.63 -14.14 14.02
C TYR A 68 -3.98 -14.53 13.37
N PRO A 69 -5.14 -14.04 13.87
CA PRO A 69 -6.45 -14.38 13.30
C PRO A 69 -6.62 -13.98 11.84
N ILE A 70 -6.03 -12.85 11.45
CA ILE A 70 -6.06 -12.36 10.07
C ILE A 70 -4.92 -13.02 9.29
N LYS A 71 -5.29 -13.74 8.23
CA LYS A 71 -4.38 -14.50 7.36
C LYS A 71 -4.51 -14.03 5.91
N PRO A 72 -3.71 -13.05 5.46
CA PRO A 72 -3.70 -12.62 4.06
C PRO A 72 -3.41 -13.80 3.11
N PRO A 73 -4.02 -13.83 1.91
CA PRO A 73 -3.67 -14.82 0.89
C PRO A 73 -2.20 -14.71 0.50
N LEU A 74 -1.50 -15.84 0.45
CA LEU A 74 -0.07 -15.88 0.09
C LEU A 74 0.11 -15.94 -1.44
N PRO A 75 1.18 -15.32 -1.99
CA PRO A 75 2.15 -14.48 -1.31
C PRO A 75 1.57 -13.13 -0.89
N ALA A 76 1.99 -12.62 0.27
CA ALA A 76 1.47 -11.39 0.84
C ALA A 76 2.59 -10.39 1.17
N VAL A 77 2.26 -9.10 1.14
CA VAL A 77 3.12 -8.04 1.67
C VAL A 77 2.86 -7.91 3.17
N ALA A 78 3.93 -7.79 3.96
CA ALA A 78 3.82 -7.66 5.42
C ALA A 78 3.40 -6.26 5.87
N GLY A 79 3.05 -6.12 7.14
CA GLY A 79 2.71 -4.84 7.80
C GLY A 79 1.22 -4.51 7.78
N ASN A 80 0.65 -4.33 8.96
CA ASN A 80 -0.77 -4.05 9.17
C ASN A 80 -1.08 -2.56 9.40
N GLU A 81 -0.07 -1.77 9.77
CA GLU A 81 -0.22 -0.38 10.21
C GLU A 81 0.91 0.47 9.63
N GLY A 82 0.56 1.69 9.26
CA GLY A 82 1.50 2.76 8.92
C GLY A 82 0.81 3.90 8.20
N TYR A 83 1.62 4.81 7.68
CA TYR A 83 1.19 6.07 7.09
C TYR A 83 1.81 6.27 5.72
N GLY A 84 0.99 6.73 4.78
CA GLY A 84 1.42 7.11 3.43
C GLY A 84 0.71 8.35 2.91
N ARG A 85 1.22 8.88 1.81
CA ARG A 85 0.65 10.03 1.12
C ARG A 85 0.14 9.62 -0.26
N VAL A 86 -1.04 10.12 -0.62
CA VAL A 86 -1.59 9.96 -1.96
C VAL A 86 -0.77 10.78 -2.95
N GLU A 87 -0.08 10.12 -3.88
CA GLU A 87 0.70 10.78 -4.93
C GLU A 87 -0.14 10.98 -6.19
N LYS A 88 -1.06 10.05 -6.50
CA LYS A 88 -1.93 10.11 -7.68
C LYS A 88 -3.28 9.48 -7.42
N VAL A 89 -4.27 9.92 -8.20
CA VAL A 89 -5.67 9.48 -8.10
C VAL A 89 -6.16 9.05 -9.48
N GLY A 90 -6.76 7.87 -9.55
CA GLY A 90 -7.36 7.34 -10.77
C GLY A 90 -8.81 7.80 -10.93
N ASP A 91 -9.35 7.62 -12.13
CA ASP A 91 -10.70 8.06 -12.46
C ASP A 91 -11.76 7.48 -11.52
N GLY A 92 -12.70 8.30 -11.07
CA GLY A 92 -13.86 7.86 -10.27
C GLY A 92 -13.63 7.79 -8.76
N VAL A 93 -12.41 8.03 -8.26
CA VAL A 93 -12.15 8.29 -6.83
C VAL A 93 -12.73 9.66 -6.46
N LYS A 94 -13.43 9.75 -5.32
CA LYS A 94 -14.16 10.98 -4.94
C LYS A 94 -13.78 11.57 -3.59
N GLY A 95 -13.36 10.74 -2.65
CA GLY A 95 -13.09 11.07 -1.26
C GLY A 95 -11.60 11.21 -0.93
N LEU A 96 -10.69 10.91 -1.86
CA LEU A 96 -9.25 11.14 -1.72
C LEU A 96 -8.73 12.04 -2.85
N LYS A 97 -7.77 12.89 -2.51
CA LYS A 97 -7.04 13.75 -3.45
C LYS A 97 -5.53 13.63 -3.25
N VAL A 98 -4.77 14.06 -4.27
CA VAL A 98 -3.30 14.14 -4.19
C VAL A 98 -2.90 15.00 -3.00
N GLY A 99 -1.94 14.50 -2.22
CA GLY A 99 -1.44 15.13 -1.00
C GLY A 99 -2.16 14.68 0.28
N ASP A 100 -3.27 13.94 0.20
CA ASP A 100 -3.92 13.41 1.41
C ASP A 100 -3.02 12.40 2.11
N HIS A 101 -3.01 12.48 3.44
CA HIS A 101 -2.38 11.52 4.31
C HIS A 101 -3.37 10.38 4.60
N VAL A 102 -2.92 9.14 4.50
CA VAL A 102 -3.78 7.96 4.60
C VAL A 102 -3.17 6.85 5.46
N LEU A 103 -4.06 6.12 6.11
CA LEU A 103 -3.79 4.88 6.84
C LEU A 103 -4.47 3.70 6.13
N PRO A 104 -4.05 2.44 6.38
CA PRO A 104 -4.87 1.27 6.06
C PRO A 104 -6.21 1.34 6.79
N SER A 105 -7.32 1.08 6.09
CA SER A 105 -8.64 1.02 6.74
C SER A 105 -8.87 -0.28 7.53
N LYS A 106 -8.03 -1.30 7.30
CA LYS A 106 -8.07 -2.59 7.99
C LYS A 106 -6.68 -3.24 8.00
N ALA A 107 -6.47 -4.15 8.96
CA ALA A 107 -5.28 -5.01 8.97
C ALA A 107 -5.23 -5.96 7.75
N GLY A 108 -4.03 -6.37 7.37
CA GLY A 108 -3.78 -7.27 6.25
C GLY A 108 -3.65 -6.60 4.88
N LEU A 109 -3.68 -5.26 4.79
CA LEU A 109 -3.41 -4.55 3.53
C LEU A 109 -1.97 -4.75 3.04
N GLY A 110 -1.04 -4.94 3.97
CA GLY A 110 0.38 -5.17 3.70
C GLY A 110 1.07 -3.87 3.30
N ILE A 111 1.58 -3.09 4.23
CA ILE A 111 2.09 -1.74 3.92
C ILE A 111 3.61 -1.58 4.09
N TRP A 112 4.34 -2.63 4.45
CA TRP A 112 5.81 -2.64 4.40
C TRP A 112 6.30 -2.67 2.95
N ARG A 113 6.04 -1.58 2.23
CA ARG A 113 6.37 -1.31 0.85
C ARG A 113 6.59 0.19 0.66
N THR A 114 7.26 0.60 -0.41
CA THR A 114 7.45 2.03 -0.73
C THR A 114 6.24 2.62 -1.44
N ASP A 115 5.63 1.84 -2.33
CA ASP A 115 4.60 2.28 -3.26
C ASP A 115 3.51 1.20 -3.40
N GLY A 116 2.26 1.63 -3.61
CA GLY A 116 1.19 0.71 -3.97
C GLY A 116 -0.04 1.40 -4.53
N HIS A 117 -0.74 0.69 -5.41
CA HIS A 117 -2.09 1.05 -5.83
C HIS A 117 -3.11 0.39 -4.92
N HIS A 118 -4.02 1.19 -4.37
CA HIS A 118 -5.06 0.75 -3.43
C HIS A 118 -6.40 1.27 -3.87
N LYS A 119 -7.47 0.50 -3.64
CA LYS A 119 -8.83 1.01 -3.80
C LYS A 119 -9.06 2.09 -2.75
N GLU A 120 -9.86 3.09 -3.10
CA GLU A 120 -10.21 4.18 -2.18
C GLU A 120 -10.71 3.66 -0.81
N ALA A 121 -11.57 2.64 -0.79
CA ALA A 121 -12.13 2.06 0.44
C ALA A 121 -11.12 1.31 1.33
N GLU A 122 -9.92 1.03 0.83
CA GLU A 122 -8.84 0.38 1.60
C GLU A 122 -8.03 1.38 2.43
N LEU A 123 -8.35 2.67 2.31
CA LEU A 123 -7.61 3.76 2.92
C LEU A 123 -8.52 4.62 3.78
N PHE A 124 -7.95 5.14 4.87
CA PHE A 124 -8.62 6.08 5.76
C PHE A 124 -7.83 7.40 5.77
N PRO A 125 -8.42 8.54 5.35
CA PRO A 125 -7.74 9.82 5.37
C PRO A 125 -7.58 10.35 6.79
N ILE A 126 -6.46 11.00 7.07
CA ILE A 126 -6.16 11.64 8.36
C ILE A 126 -5.80 13.11 8.19
N ASP A 127 -5.72 13.83 9.30
CA ASP A 127 -5.25 15.21 9.30
C ASP A 127 -3.77 15.26 8.87
N ASN A 128 -3.50 16.02 7.79
CA ASN A 128 -2.18 16.15 7.21
C ASN A 128 -1.16 16.87 8.12
N THR A 129 -1.61 17.48 9.22
CA THR A 129 -0.78 18.23 10.17
C THR A 129 -0.27 17.40 11.34
N LEU A 130 -0.71 16.13 11.45
CA LEU A 130 -0.24 15.24 12.50
C LEU A 130 1.28 15.01 12.39
N PRO A 131 2.00 14.93 13.53
CA PRO A 131 3.40 14.52 13.53
C PRO A 131 3.60 13.16 12.88
N LEU A 132 4.80 12.92 12.34
CA LEU A 132 5.13 11.69 11.63
C LEU A 132 4.91 10.45 12.49
N GLU A 133 5.38 10.49 13.73
CA GLU A 133 5.29 9.38 14.68
C GLU A 133 3.83 9.07 15.00
N ALA A 134 3.03 10.11 15.28
CA ALA A 134 1.60 9.97 15.53
C ALA A 134 0.86 9.42 14.30
N SER A 135 1.22 9.85 13.10
CA SER A 135 0.63 9.37 11.85
C SER A 135 0.97 7.91 11.61
N ALA A 136 2.23 7.50 11.87
CA ALA A 136 2.70 6.15 11.64
C ALA A 136 2.11 5.12 12.61
N THR A 137 1.71 5.53 13.82
CA THR A 137 1.17 4.64 14.86
C THR A 137 -0.31 4.90 15.18
N LEU A 138 -1.03 5.58 14.29
CA LEU A 138 -2.48 5.73 14.38
C LEU A 138 -3.12 4.60 13.59
N GLN A 139 -4.08 3.91 14.19
CA GLN A 139 -4.87 2.90 13.51
C GLN A 139 -6.33 3.33 13.43
N ALA A 140 -6.87 3.34 12.21
CA ALA A 140 -8.31 3.39 12.00
C ALA A 140 -8.86 1.96 12.10
N SER A 141 -9.87 1.76 12.94
CA SER A 141 -10.66 0.52 12.98
C SER A 141 -12.12 0.91 12.90
N VAL A 142 -12.75 0.64 11.76
CA VAL A 142 -14.18 0.81 11.53
C VAL A 142 -14.87 -0.53 11.41
#